data_AF-A0A926YG18-F1
#
_entry.id   AF-A0A926YG18-F1
#
_cell.length_a   1.000
_cell.length_b   1.000
_cell.length_c   1.000
_cell.angle_alpha   90.00
_cell.angle_beta   90.00
_cell.angle_gamma   90.00
#
_symmetry.space_group_name_H-M   'P 1'
#
loop_
_entity.id
_entity.type
_entity.pdbx_description
1 polymer ?
#
loop_
_entity_poly.entity_id
_entity_poly.type
_entity_poly.pdbx_seq_one_letter_code
_entity_poly.pdbx_strand_id
1 'polypeptide(L)'
;MKHLPYSLLVAAPLLLLSSPAHAAGIQSWRFDAAQNRLEFTTDGDVQPKAQLIADPTRLVIDLPGIVLGRPAFTESVGGTIRSVRIGQFDRGTTRVVIELAPGYTIDPDRVTFRGITARQWTVQLPTPMPMPIAATPPSTPPSTPDNSTVVPTTPTPPPVGTTIDPRPPVPSTLPPLFKPATIEAIELTGGGTQLLIRASQTLRYSTGWDRATGAYRLSISSAKLASNVKGPQFNSSSPIRSLRLRQEDANTVVILIQPAAGIRIAEPNLLGQTLALQLQSSRSAVAPTAPIATIPVPAAPRPTYPVPPRPTAPSPINPRVPNG
;
A
#
# COMPACT_ATOMS: atom_id res chain seq x y z
N MET A 1 -70.70 -44.82 -9.93
CA MET A 1 -69.26 -44.99 -10.24
C MET A 1 -68.67 -43.66 -10.68
N LYS A 2 -67.44 -43.39 -10.20
CA LYS A 2 -66.52 -42.26 -10.48
C LYS A 2 -66.61 -41.06 -9.51
N HIS A 3 -65.93 -41.23 -8.39
CA HIS A 3 -65.47 -40.15 -7.50
C HIS A 3 -64.27 -39.43 -8.14
N LEU A 4 -64.24 -38.10 -8.07
CA LEU A 4 -63.10 -37.27 -8.47
C LEU A 4 -62.21 -37.03 -7.23
N PRO A 5 -60.90 -37.35 -7.23
CA PRO A 5 -60.05 -37.06 -6.08
C PRO A 5 -59.51 -35.62 -6.15
N TYR A 6 -59.79 -34.86 -5.10
CA TYR A 6 -59.18 -33.56 -4.79
C TYR A 6 -57.68 -33.77 -4.53
N SER A 7 -56.81 -33.28 -5.39
CA SER A 7 -55.36 -33.23 -5.10
C SER A 7 -55.06 -31.98 -4.29
N LEU A 8 -54.80 -32.19 -2.99
CA LEU A 8 -54.27 -31.19 -2.08
C LEU A 8 -52.79 -30.95 -2.43
N LEU A 9 -52.49 -29.83 -3.08
CA LEU A 9 -51.13 -29.41 -3.38
C LEU A 9 -50.52 -28.80 -2.12
N VAL A 10 -49.78 -29.60 -1.37
CA VAL A 10 -49.01 -29.13 -0.20
C VAL A 10 -47.84 -28.30 -0.72
N ALA A 11 -47.95 -26.98 -0.64
CA ALA A 11 -46.84 -26.08 -0.87
C ALA A 11 -45.84 -26.19 0.29
N ALA A 12 -44.71 -26.87 0.05
CA ALA A 12 -43.58 -26.86 0.98
C ALA A 12 -42.94 -25.46 0.98
N PRO A 13 -42.76 -24.81 2.15
CA PRO A 13 -42.07 -23.53 2.20
C PRO A 13 -40.57 -23.76 1.96
N LEU A 14 -40.07 -23.21 0.85
CA LEU A 14 -38.65 -23.13 0.55
C LEU A 14 -38.01 -22.11 1.51
N LEU A 15 -37.49 -22.59 2.64
CA LEU A 15 -36.62 -21.80 3.53
C LEU A 15 -35.32 -21.50 2.78
N LEU A 16 -35.25 -20.32 2.16
CA LEU A 16 -34.00 -19.75 1.68
C LEU A 16 -33.13 -19.43 2.90
N LEU A 17 -32.20 -20.34 3.23
CA LEU A 17 -31.10 -20.00 4.13
C LEU A 17 -30.27 -18.92 3.44
N SER A 18 -30.48 -17.66 3.83
CA SER A 18 -29.58 -16.57 3.46
C SER A 18 -28.26 -16.80 4.19
N SER A 19 -27.29 -17.42 3.51
CA SER A 19 -25.91 -17.45 4.01
C SER A 19 -25.46 -16.01 4.27
N PRO A 20 -24.77 -15.71 5.39
CA PRO A 20 -24.15 -14.41 5.57
C PRO A 20 -23.22 -14.17 4.38
N ALA A 21 -23.55 -13.18 3.55
CA ALA A 21 -22.65 -12.72 2.51
C ALA A 21 -21.45 -12.11 3.23
N HIS A 22 -20.38 -12.91 3.34
CA HIS A 22 -19.11 -12.42 3.84
C HIS A 22 -18.64 -11.39 2.82
N ALA A 23 -18.70 -10.11 3.21
CA ALA A 23 -18.19 -9.04 2.38
C ALA A 23 -16.68 -9.22 2.23
N ALA A 24 -16.22 -9.26 0.98
CA ALA A 24 -14.82 -9.45 0.70
C ALA A 24 -14.02 -8.21 1.15
N GLY A 25 -12.86 -8.35 1.78
CA GLY A 25 -11.92 -7.29 2.11
C GLY A 25 -10.67 -7.25 1.24
N ILE A 26 -10.00 -6.10 1.27
CA ILE A 26 -8.67 -5.94 0.69
C ILE A 26 -7.62 -6.55 1.62
N GLN A 27 -6.85 -7.52 1.15
CA GLN A 27 -5.88 -8.28 1.95
C GLN A 27 -4.51 -7.58 1.98
N SER A 28 -4.05 -7.11 0.82
CA SER A 28 -2.80 -6.36 0.70
C SER A 28 -2.89 -5.35 -0.43
N TRP A 29 -2.07 -4.31 -0.36
CA TRP A 29 -1.91 -3.34 -1.43
C TRP A 29 -0.51 -2.71 -1.36
N ARG A 30 -0.04 -2.19 -2.49
CA ARG A 30 1.26 -1.51 -2.60
C ARG A 30 1.25 -0.57 -3.79
N PHE A 31 1.81 0.63 -3.61
CA PHE A 31 2.15 1.51 -4.71
C PHE A 31 3.67 1.57 -4.93
N ASP A 32 4.15 1.10 -6.07
CA ASP A 32 5.54 1.30 -6.52
C ASP A 32 5.62 2.56 -7.37
N ALA A 33 6.15 3.62 -6.77
CA ALA A 33 6.30 4.92 -7.42
C ALA A 33 7.46 5.00 -8.42
N ALA A 34 8.37 4.02 -8.45
CA ALA A 34 9.40 3.95 -9.49
C ALA A 34 8.83 3.32 -10.77
N GLN A 35 7.90 2.39 -10.61
CA GLN A 35 7.21 1.73 -11.71
C GLN A 35 5.85 2.35 -12.04
N ASN A 36 5.37 3.33 -11.28
CA ASN A 36 4.00 3.85 -11.34
C ASN A 36 2.95 2.72 -11.34
N ARG A 37 3.11 1.77 -10.42
CA ARG A 37 2.34 0.53 -10.38
C ARG A 37 1.63 0.38 -9.04
N LEU A 38 0.31 0.25 -9.06
CA LEU A 38 -0.47 -0.20 -7.91
C LEU A 38 -0.68 -1.72 -8.02
N GLU A 39 -0.46 -2.43 -6.93
CA GLU A 39 -0.78 -3.86 -6.80
C GLU A 39 -1.70 -4.04 -5.60
N PHE A 40 -2.72 -4.89 -5.72
CA PHE A 40 -3.58 -5.24 -4.59
C PHE A 40 -4.14 -6.65 -4.70
N THR A 41 -4.47 -7.20 -3.53
CA THR A 41 -5.09 -8.53 -3.38
C THR A 41 -6.34 -8.42 -2.51
N THR A 42 -7.38 -9.16 -2.84
CA THR A 42 -8.66 -9.24 -2.12
C THR A 42 -8.97 -10.68 -1.68
N ASP A 43 -9.86 -10.85 -0.71
CA ASP A 43 -10.33 -12.17 -0.28
C ASP A 43 -11.58 -12.68 -1.03
N GLY A 44 -12.13 -11.86 -1.92
CA GLY A 44 -13.19 -12.22 -2.85
C GLY A 44 -12.95 -11.57 -4.19
N ASP A 45 -13.62 -12.11 -5.20
CA ASP A 45 -13.45 -11.70 -6.58
C ASP A 45 -13.90 -10.24 -6.75
N VAL A 46 -13.13 -9.47 -7.51
CA VAL A 46 -13.42 -8.07 -7.75
C VAL A 46 -13.14 -7.71 -9.19
N GLN A 47 -14.01 -6.89 -9.76
CA GLN A 47 -13.78 -6.23 -11.04
C GLN A 47 -13.57 -4.73 -10.79
N PRO A 48 -12.33 -4.22 -10.85
CA PRO A 48 -12.04 -2.81 -10.60
C PRO A 48 -12.66 -1.92 -11.67
N LYS A 49 -13.11 -0.72 -11.25
CA LYS A 49 -13.58 0.33 -12.15
C LYS A 49 -12.75 1.58 -11.90
N ALA A 50 -12.36 2.30 -12.94
CA ALA A 50 -11.52 3.48 -12.77
C ALA A 50 -12.03 4.69 -13.53
N GLN A 51 -11.77 5.86 -12.98
CA GLN A 51 -12.10 7.16 -13.58
C GLN A 51 -11.04 8.19 -13.21
N LEU A 52 -10.79 9.13 -14.12
CA LEU A 52 -9.92 10.28 -13.87
C LEU A 52 -10.79 11.49 -13.53
N ILE A 53 -10.53 12.13 -12.40
CA ILE A 53 -11.25 13.33 -11.92
C ILE A 53 -10.28 14.51 -11.89
N ALA A 54 -10.68 15.67 -12.40
CA ALA A 54 -9.88 16.90 -12.33
C ALA A 54 -9.98 17.59 -10.95
N ASP A 55 -9.11 18.58 -10.73
CA ASP A 55 -9.18 19.53 -9.60
C ASP A 55 -9.25 18.92 -8.18
N PRO A 56 -8.12 18.44 -7.61
CA PRO A 56 -6.86 18.08 -8.27
C PRO A 56 -7.00 16.77 -9.05
N THR A 57 -6.12 16.52 -10.02
CA THR A 57 -6.15 15.30 -10.83
C THR A 57 -6.00 14.06 -9.96
N ARG A 58 -7.00 13.18 -10.04
CA ARG A 58 -7.11 11.97 -9.24
C ARG A 58 -7.53 10.81 -10.12
N LEU A 59 -6.73 9.74 -10.12
CA LEU A 59 -7.19 8.44 -10.60
C LEU A 59 -7.94 7.76 -9.46
N VAL A 60 -9.24 7.60 -9.63
CA VAL A 60 -10.12 6.93 -8.68
C VAL A 60 -10.38 5.52 -9.18
N ILE A 61 -10.14 4.53 -8.33
CA ILE A 61 -10.32 3.11 -8.61
C ILE A 61 -11.29 2.55 -7.58
N ASP A 62 -12.49 2.19 -8.03
CA ASP A 62 -13.54 1.58 -7.22
C ASP A 62 -13.43 0.06 -7.27
N LEU A 63 -13.59 -0.56 -6.10
CA LEU A 63 -13.58 -1.99 -5.86
C LEU A 63 -14.96 -2.43 -5.33
N PRO A 64 -15.94 -2.69 -6.22
CA PRO A 64 -17.27 -3.10 -5.81
C PRO A 64 -17.26 -4.49 -5.16
N GLY A 65 -18.11 -4.68 -4.16
CA GLY A 65 -18.14 -5.92 -3.36
C GLY A 65 -17.04 -6.00 -2.31
N ILE A 66 -16.13 -5.02 -2.26
CA ILE A 66 -15.04 -4.97 -1.28
C ILE A 66 -15.39 -4.03 -0.13
N VAL A 67 -15.43 -4.56 1.09
CA VAL A 67 -15.55 -3.83 2.35
C VAL A 67 -14.18 -3.76 3.02
N LEU A 68 -13.71 -2.55 3.28
CA LEU A 68 -12.40 -2.31 3.87
C LEU A 68 -12.29 -2.97 5.26
N GLY A 69 -13.38 -2.92 6.04
CA GLY A 69 -13.48 -3.56 7.37
C GLY A 69 -12.51 -2.98 8.41
N ARG A 70 -11.83 -1.87 8.06
CA ARG A 70 -10.80 -1.20 8.86
C ARG A 70 -10.72 0.29 8.48
N PRO A 71 -9.98 1.12 9.23
CA PRO A 71 -9.83 2.54 8.92
C PRO A 71 -9.21 2.80 7.54
N ALA A 72 -9.49 3.97 6.96
CA ALA A 72 -8.90 4.39 5.70
C ALA A 72 -7.38 4.59 5.82
N PHE A 73 -6.65 4.26 4.76
CA PHE A 73 -5.20 4.42 4.63
C PHE A 73 -4.86 5.60 3.73
N THR A 74 -3.75 6.28 4.01
CA THR A 74 -3.18 7.31 3.15
C THR A 74 -1.66 7.19 3.18
N GLU A 75 -1.07 6.89 2.03
CA GLU A 75 0.37 6.88 1.78
C GLU A 75 0.74 8.16 1.03
N SER A 76 1.65 8.94 1.59
CA SER A 76 2.25 10.08 0.89
C SER A 76 3.43 9.57 0.07
N VAL A 77 3.40 9.82 -1.24
CA VAL A 77 4.43 9.32 -2.18
C VAL A 77 5.46 10.40 -2.47
N GLY A 78 5.00 11.61 -2.80
CA GLY A 78 5.84 12.75 -3.18
C GLY A 78 6.32 12.70 -4.65
N GLY A 79 6.69 13.87 -5.18
CA GLY A 79 7.04 14.04 -6.60
C GLY A 79 5.80 14.30 -7.46
N THR A 80 5.67 13.61 -8.60
CA THR A 80 4.54 13.77 -9.53
C THR A 80 3.25 13.10 -9.07
N ILE A 81 3.36 12.16 -8.13
CA ILE A 81 2.23 11.54 -7.42
C ILE A 81 2.28 12.04 -5.99
N ARG A 82 1.21 12.68 -5.55
CA ARG A 82 1.12 13.30 -4.23
C ARG A 82 0.83 12.24 -3.17
N SER A 83 -0.23 11.46 -3.35
CA SER A 83 -0.63 10.45 -2.36
C SER A 83 -1.48 9.34 -2.94
N VAL A 84 -1.46 8.17 -2.31
CA VAL A 84 -2.40 7.07 -2.53
C VAL A 84 -3.27 6.90 -1.29
N ARG A 85 -4.59 6.86 -1.48
CA ARG A 85 -5.55 6.69 -0.38
C ARG A 85 -6.41 5.48 -0.63
N ILE A 86 -6.75 4.73 0.41
CA ILE A 86 -7.67 3.59 0.34
C ILE A 86 -8.70 3.77 1.44
N GLY A 87 -9.97 3.88 1.07
CA GLY A 87 -11.06 4.13 2.02
C GLY A 87 -12.36 3.48 1.59
N GLN A 88 -13.27 3.27 2.54
CA GLN A 88 -14.64 2.88 2.22
C GLN A 88 -15.34 4.08 1.54
N PHE A 89 -15.89 3.88 0.34
CA PHE A 89 -16.68 4.91 -0.36
C PHE A 89 -18.16 4.84 0.01
N ASP A 90 -18.72 3.63 -0.03
CA ASP A 90 -20.09 3.32 0.40
C ASP A 90 -20.13 1.93 1.07
N ARG A 91 -21.29 1.44 1.49
CA ARG A 91 -21.43 0.17 2.24
C ARG A 91 -20.90 -1.08 1.51
N GLY A 92 -20.77 -1.04 0.18
CA GLY A 92 -20.32 -2.16 -0.64
C GLY A 92 -19.10 -1.87 -1.50
N THR A 93 -18.51 -0.67 -1.42
CA THR A 93 -17.41 -0.27 -2.31
C THR A 93 -16.23 0.32 -1.55
N THR A 94 -15.05 -0.29 -1.72
CA THR A 94 -13.77 0.32 -1.31
C THR A 94 -13.21 1.12 -2.47
N ARG A 95 -12.71 2.32 -2.20
CA ARG A 95 -12.16 3.23 -3.20
C ARG A 95 -10.68 3.48 -2.93
N VAL A 96 -9.87 3.27 -3.97
CA VAL A 96 -8.47 3.68 -4.03
C VAL A 96 -8.40 5.00 -4.79
N VAL A 97 -7.70 6.00 -4.26
CA VAL A 97 -7.51 7.32 -4.89
C VAL A 97 -6.01 7.58 -5.01
N ILE A 98 -5.53 7.68 -6.24
CA ILE A 98 -4.17 8.12 -6.54
C ILE A 98 -4.25 9.60 -6.93
N GLU A 99 -3.80 10.47 -6.03
CA GLU A 99 -3.80 11.92 -6.20
C GLU A 99 -2.48 12.37 -6.82
N LEU A 100 -2.53 13.07 -7.95
CA LEU A 100 -1.35 13.62 -8.63
C LEU A 100 -0.94 14.95 -7.99
N ALA A 101 0.32 15.34 -8.21
CA ALA A 101 0.78 16.67 -7.82
C ALA A 101 0.08 17.76 -8.65
N PRO A 102 -0.10 18.98 -8.09
CA PRO A 102 -0.66 20.11 -8.83
C PRO A 102 0.07 20.34 -10.15
N GLY A 103 -0.68 20.59 -11.22
CA GLY A 103 -0.13 20.81 -12.56
C GLY A 103 0.31 19.53 -13.29
N TYR A 104 0.02 18.33 -12.78
CA TYR A 104 0.25 17.07 -13.48
C TYR A 104 -1.05 16.35 -13.84
N THR A 105 -1.03 15.65 -14.96
CA THR A 105 -2.11 14.77 -15.43
C THR A 105 -1.56 13.44 -15.95
N ILE A 106 -2.43 12.49 -16.20
CA ILE A 106 -2.13 11.21 -16.87
C ILE A 106 -3.10 11.01 -18.03
N ASP A 107 -2.67 10.29 -19.06
CA ASP A 107 -3.53 9.81 -20.12
C ASP A 107 -4.34 8.59 -19.61
N PRO A 108 -5.68 8.70 -19.45
CA PRO A 108 -6.48 7.62 -18.89
C PRO A 108 -6.47 6.37 -19.79
N ASP A 109 -6.32 6.51 -21.10
CA ASP A 109 -6.33 5.38 -22.05
C ASP A 109 -5.05 4.54 -21.95
N ARG A 110 -4.01 5.09 -21.31
CA ARG A 110 -2.75 4.39 -21.05
C ARG A 110 -2.70 3.73 -19.67
N VAL A 111 -3.76 3.84 -18.87
CA VAL A 111 -3.86 3.11 -17.60
C VAL A 111 -4.26 1.68 -17.90
N THR A 112 -3.39 0.71 -17.57
CA THR A 112 -3.67 -0.71 -17.85
C THR A 112 -3.96 -1.48 -16.58
N PHE A 113 -5.10 -2.16 -16.53
CA PHE A 113 -5.48 -3.09 -15.48
C PHE A 113 -5.17 -4.52 -15.93
N ARG A 114 -4.48 -5.30 -15.08
CA ARG A 114 -4.20 -6.72 -15.31
C ARG A 114 -4.66 -7.52 -14.09
N GLY A 115 -5.65 -8.37 -14.29
CA GLY A 115 -6.02 -9.39 -13.32
C GLY A 115 -5.08 -10.58 -13.47
N ILE A 116 -4.21 -10.82 -12.48
CA ILE A 116 -3.42 -12.05 -12.39
C ILE A 116 -4.36 -13.20 -12.00
N THR A 117 -5.30 -12.91 -11.10
CA THR A 117 -6.46 -13.73 -10.77
C THR A 117 -7.67 -12.82 -10.58
N ALA A 118 -8.86 -13.37 -10.32
CA ALA A 118 -10.04 -12.58 -9.96
C ALA A 118 -9.86 -11.75 -8.66
N ARG A 119 -8.84 -12.09 -7.86
CA ARG A 119 -8.56 -11.54 -6.54
C ARG A 119 -7.24 -10.80 -6.45
N GLN A 120 -6.46 -10.77 -7.54
CA GLN A 120 -5.13 -10.17 -7.56
C GLN A 120 -4.96 -9.33 -8.81
N TRP A 121 -4.71 -8.04 -8.61
CA TRP A 121 -4.72 -7.05 -9.67
C TRP A 121 -3.45 -6.21 -9.66
N THR A 122 -3.04 -5.82 -10.86
CA THR A 122 -1.98 -4.83 -11.09
C THR A 122 -2.56 -3.71 -11.95
N VAL A 123 -2.34 -2.47 -11.52
CA VAL A 123 -2.71 -1.26 -12.25
C VAL A 123 -1.43 -0.52 -12.60
N GLN A 124 -1.14 -0.46 -13.89
CA GLN A 124 -0.02 0.32 -14.42
C GLN A 124 -0.52 1.70 -14.80
N LEU A 125 0.04 2.74 -14.19
CA LEU A 125 -0.19 4.12 -14.58
C LEU A 125 0.88 4.55 -15.59
N PRO A 126 0.55 5.41 -16.57
CA PRO A 126 1.56 6.03 -17.41
C PRO A 126 2.40 7.02 -16.60
N THR A 127 3.51 7.47 -17.16
CA THR A 127 4.28 8.58 -16.57
C THR A 127 3.41 9.84 -16.55
N PRO A 128 3.21 10.48 -15.37
CA PRO A 128 2.50 11.75 -15.30
C PRO A 128 3.17 12.81 -16.16
N MET A 129 2.37 13.52 -16.95
CA MET A 129 2.81 14.63 -17.78
C MET A 129 2.37 15.96 -17.15
N PRO A 130 3.16 17.03 -17.28
CA PRO A 130 2.70 18.36 -16.95
C PRO A 130 1.41 18.65 -17.72
N MET A 131 0.41 19.20 -17.05
CA MET A 131 -0.75 19.74 -17.73
C MET A 131 -0.28 20.82 -18.70
N PRO A 132 -0.78 20.83 -19.94
CA PRO A 132 -0.61 21.99 -20.81
C PRO A 132 -1.18 23.19 -20.05
N ILE A 133 -0.29 24.13 -19.70
CA ILE A 133 -0.71 25.44 -19.22
C ILE A 133 -1.45 25.99 -20.43
N ALA A 134 -2.78 26.10 -20.37
CA ALA A 134 -3.52 26.82 -21.38
C ALA A 134 -2.83 28.18 -21.51
N ALA A 135 -2.24 28.45 -22.68
CA ALA A 135 -1.53 29.69 -22.93
C ALA A 135 -2.47 30.82 -22.53
N THR A 136 -2.15 31.49 -21.44
CA THR A 136 -2.89 32.67 -21.01
C THR A 136 -2.75 33.67 -22.15
N PRO A 137 -3.84 34.23 -22.71
CA PRO A 137 -3.69 35.38 -23.60
C PRO A 137 -2.82 36.43 -22.87
N PRO A 138 -1.92 37.14 -23.59
CA PRO A 138 -0.91 37.97 -22.96
C PRO A 138 -1.59 38.99 -22.04
N SER A 139 -1.29 38.88 -20.75
CA SER A 139 -1.70 39.86 -19.75
C SER A 139 -1.03 41.19 -20.08
N THR A 140 -1.83 42.18 -20.44
CA THR A 140 -1.41 43.59 -20.53
C THR A 140 -0.70 43.99 -19.23
N PRO A 141 0.44 44.70 -19.30
CA PRO A 141 1.24 45.05 -18.14
C PRO A 141 0.48 46.00 -17.21
N PRO A 142 0.58 45.83 -15.87
CA PRO A 142 0.05 46.81 -14.93
C PRO A 142 0.94 48.06 -14.95
N SER A 143 0.36 49.19 -15.37
CA SER A 143 0.95 50.51 -15.24
C SER A 143 1.19 50.85 -13.77
N THR A 144 2.42 51.25 -13.46
CA THR A 144 2.84 51.83 -12.19
C THR A 144 2.30 53.26 -12.06
N PRO A 145 1.80 53.69 -10.89
CA PRO A 145 1.95 55.08 -10.49
C PRO A 145 3.00 55.19 -9.39
N ASP A 146 4.00 56.01 -9.70
CA ASP A 146 5.03 56.51 -8.79
C ASP A 146 4.42 57.28 -7.61
N ASN A 147 5.14 57.20 -6.50
CA ASN A 147 4.89 57.82 -5.21
C ASN A 147 5.33 59.29 -5.23
N SER A 148 4.45 60.23 -4.87
CA SER A 148 4.82 61.45 -4.13
C SER A 148 3.59 62.21 -3.58
N THR A 149 3.42 62.11 -2.26
CA THR A 149 3.18 63.20 -1.28
C THR A 149 2.08 64.23 -1.57
N VAL A 150 1.01 64.25 -0.73
CA VAL A 150 0.61 65.37 0.16
C VAL A 150 -0.49 64.89 1.14
N VAL A 151 -0.30 65.26 2.42
CA VAL A 151 -1.12 64.99 3.63
C VAL A 151 -2.53 65.60 3.55
N PRO A 152 -3.56 65.00 4.18
CA PRO A 152 -4.31 65.78 5.18
C PRO A 152 -4.70 65.02 6.46
N THR A 153 -4.97 65.84 7.46
CA THR A 153 -5.22 65.67 8.90
C THR A 153 -6.27 64.65 9.35
N THR A 154 -5.96 64.06 10.51
CA THR A 154 -6.78 63.25 11.42
C THR A 154 -8.06 63.94 11.91
N PRO A 155 -9.18 63.21 12.03
CA PRO A 155 -10.20 63.50 13.04
C PRO A 155 -10.19 62.44 14.15
N THR A 156 -10.09 62.96 15.36
CA THR A 156 -10.18 62.34 16.69
C THR A 156 -11.36 61.36 16.86
N PRO A 157 -11.15 60.19 17.53
CA PRO A 157 -12.25 59.36 18.03
C PRO A 157 -12.77 59.88 19.39
N PRO A 158 -14.08 59.79 19.69
CA PRO A 158 -14.60 60.15 21.01
C PRO A 158 -14.24 59.09 22.07
N PRO A 159 -14.14 59.44 23.36
CA PRO A 159 -13.84 58.50 24.43
C PRO A 159 -15.13 57.79 24.87
N VAL A 160 -15.12 56.47 24.95
CA VAL A 160 -16.14 55.72 25.71
C VAL A 160 -15.44 54.90 26.77
N GLY A 161 -15.85 55.19 28.00
CA GLY A 161 -15.24 54.76 29.22
C GLY A 161 -15.32 53.26 29.49
N THR A 162 -14.36 52.90 30.30
CA THR A 162 -14.15 51.64 30.99
C THR A 162 -15.37 51.27 31.85
N THR A 163 -16.01 50.13 31.57
CA THR A 163 -16.68 49.34 32.60
C THR A 163 -16.06 47.95 32.56
N ILE A 164 -15.31 47.66 33.62
CA ILE A 164 -14.61 46.41 33.85
C ILE A 164 -15.66 45.40 34.29
N ASP A 165 -16.12 44.55 33.38
CA ASP A 165 -16.90 43.38 33.73
C ASP A 165 -15.91 42.27 34.13
N PRO A 166 -15.91 41.77 35.39
CA PRO A 166 -14.97 40.74 35.80
C PRO A 166 -15.50 39.39 35.33
N ARG A 167 -15.50 39.14 34.02
CA ARG A 167 -15.66 37.77 33.54
C ARG A 167 -14.30 37.08 33.73
N PRO A 168 -14.20 36.04 34.58
CA PRO A 168 -12.95 35.31 34.71
C PRO A 168 -12.58 34.76 33.32
N PRO A 169 -11.29 34.78 32.94
CA PRO A 169 -10.84 34.12 31.73
C PRO A 169 -11.17 32.64 31.90
N VAL A 170 -12.15 32.14 31.17
CA VAL A 170 -12.41 30.71 31.12
C VAL A 170 -11.19 30.09 30.44
N PRO A 171 -10.38 29.27 31.13
CA PRO A 171 -9.38 28.49 30.43
C PRO A 171 -10.16 27.56 29.49
N SER A 172 -10.03 27.78 28.19
CA SER A 172 -10.44 26.79 27.19
C SER A 172 -9.41 25.67 27.21
N THR A 173 -9.35 24.94 28.32
CA THR A 173 -8.69 23.64 28.42
C THR A 173 -9.81 22.63 28.61
N LEU A 174 -10.60 22.45 27.55
CA LEU A 174 -11.31 21.17 27.41
C LEU A 174 -10.21 20.09 27.43
N PRO A 175 -10.19 19.18 28.41
CA PRO A 175 -9.29 18.04 28.34
C PRO A 175 -9.58 17.33 27.02
N PRO A 176 -8.56 16.95 26.21
CA PRO A 176 -8.81 16.18 25.01
C PRO A 176 -9.58 14.93 25.42
N LEU A 177 -10.82 14.79 24.92
CA LEU A 177 -11.71 13.66 25.21
C LEU A 177 -11.19 12.31 24.68
N PHE A 178 -9.98 12.29 24.13
CA PHE A 178 -9.27 11.10 23.72
C PHE A 178 -7.89 11.12 24.37
N LYS A 179 -7.71 10.26 25.38
CA LYS A 179 -6.37 9.96 25.89
C LYS A 179 -5.57 9.39 24.70
N PRO A 180 -4.40 9.94 24.35
CA PRO A 180 -3.59 9.39 23.28
C PRO A 180 -3.08 8.01 23.70
N ALA A 181 -3.08 7.07 22.75
CA ALA A 181 -2.58 5.72 22.98
C ALA A 181 -1.09 5.79 23.33
N THR A 182 -0.69 5.22 24.47
CA THR A 182 0.71 5.21 24.86
C THR A 182 1.36 3.98 24.27
N ILE A 183 2.43 4.16 23.48
CA ILE A 183 3.26 3.05 23.00
C ILE A 183 4.12 2.60 24.18
N GLU A 184 3.90 1.38 24.63
CA GLU A 184 4.49 0.83 25.86
C GLU A 184 5.79 0.10 25.58
N ALA A 185 5.81 -0.73 24.53
CA ALA A 185 6.94 -1.59 24.22
C ALA A 185 7.03 -1.89 22.73
N ILE A 186 8.25 -2.08 22.25
CA ILE A 186 8.51 -2.64 20.93
C ILE A 186 9.43 -3.83 21.08
N GLU A 187 8.93 -4.99 20.67
CA GLU A 187 9.60 -6.27 20.84
C GLU A 187 9.83 -6.92 19.49
N LEU A 188 10.99 -7.55 19.32
CA LEU A 188 11.27 -8.39 18.17
C LEU A 188 11.11 -9.84 18.61
N THR A 189 10.11 -10.53 18.08
CA THR A 189 9.79 -11.93 18.39
C THR A 189 10.04 -12.84 17.19
N GLY A 190 9.79 -14.15 17.37
CA GLY A 190 9.86 -15.13 16.29
C GLY A 190 11.26 -15.25 15.69
N GLY A 191 12.30 -15.22 16.53
CA GLY A 191 13.70 -15.29 16.07
C GLY A 191 14.16 -14.09 15.24
N GLY A 192 13.46 -12.96 15.34
CA GLY A 192 13.77 -11.75 14.56
C GLY A 192 12.76 -11.45 13.47
N THR A 193 11.86 -12.38 13.14
CA THR A 193 10.99 -12.28 11.95
C THR A 193 9.70 -11.50 12.19
N GLN A 194 9.42 -11.04 13.40
CA GLN A 194 8.20 -10.29 13.69
C GLN A 194 8.48 -9.17 14.70
N LEU A 195 8.07 -7.95 14.36
CA LEU A 195 8.15 -6.78 15.23
C LEU A 195 6.77 -6.52 15.83
N LEU A 196 6.64 -6.57 17.16
CA LEU A 196 5.41 -6.27 17.89
C LEU A 196 5.54 -4.91 18.54
N ILE A 197 4.56 -4.06 18.31
CA ILE A 197 4.44 -2.74 18.93
C ILE A 197 3.20 -2.79 19.83
N ARG A 198 3.41 -2.77 21.14
CA ARG A 198 2.34 -2.80 22.15
C ARG A 198 1.97 -1.38 22.54
N ALA A 199 0.66 -1.14 22.66
CA ALA A 199 0.14 0.12 23.17
C ALA A 199 -1.00 -0.06 24.15
N SER A 200 -1.27 0.99 24.91
CA SER A 200 -2.31 1.02 25.94
C SER A 200 -3.74 1.02 25.37
N GLN A 201 -3.90 1.29 24.07
CA GLN A 201 -5.17 1.43 23.36
C GLN A 201 -4.99 1.07 21.87
N THR A 202 -6.11 0.87 21.16
CA THR A 202 -6.12 0.64 19.72
C THR A 202 -5.42 1.77 18.97
N LEU A 203 -4.43 1.41 18.17
CA LEU A 203 -3.56 2.32 17.44
C LEU A 203 -4.16 2.68 16.08
N ARG A 204 -4.03 3.95 15.70
CA ARG A 204 -4.29 4.43 14.33
C ARG A 204 -2.97 4.70 13.65
N TYR A 205 -2.65 3.97 12.60
CA TYR A 205 -1.36 4.05 11.94
C TYR A 205 -1.48 4.23 10.42
N SER A 206 -0.44 4.82 9.83
CA SER A 206 -0.18 4.89 8.39
C SER A 206 1.25 4.43 8.12
N THR A 207 1.45 3.82 6.96
CA THR A 207 2.72 3.23 6.53
C THR A 207 3.20 3.90 5.24
N GLY A 208 4.49 3.84 4.97
CA GLY A 208 5.08 4.33 3.74
C GLY A 208 6.57 4.05 3.66
N TRP A 209 7.14 4.14 2.46
CA TRP A 209 8.58 3.97 2.25
C TRP A 209 9.27 5.32 2.04
N ASP A 210 10.31 5.60 2.82
CA ASP A 210 11.25 6.68 2.57
C ASP A 210 12.32 6.19 1.59
N ARG A 211 12.27 6.71 0.35
CA ARG A 211 13.17 6.33 -0.74
C ARG A 211 14.58 6.92 -0.59
N ALA A 212 14.75 8.01 0.14
CA ALA A 212 16.07 8.63 0.33
C ALA A 212 16.92 7.80 1.31
N THR A 213 16.29 7.18 2.30
CA THR A 213 16.99 6.42 3.34
C THR A 213 16.75 4.92 3.28
N GLY A 214 15.84 4.45 2.42
CA GLY A 214 15.41 3.05 2.35
C GLY A 214 14.72 2.58 3.65
N ALA A 215 14.09 3.51 4.38
CA ALA A 215 13.45 3.22 5.65
C ALA A 215 11.94 3.08 5.47
N TYR A 216 11.35 2.09 6.13
CA TYR A 216 9.92 1.95 6.28
C TYR A 216 9.42 2.89 7.37
N ARG A 217 8.60 3.86 7.01
CA ARG A 217 7.99 4.84 7.90
C ARG A 217 6.62 4.35 8.33
N LEU A 218 6.45 4.16 9.63
CA LEU A 218 5.19 3.86 10.28
C LEU A 218 4.81 5.04 11.18
N SER A 219 3.79 5.80 10.80
CA SER A 219 3.28 6.94 11.57
C SER A 219 2.05 6.53 12.34
N ILE A 220 2.07 6.73 13.65
CA ILE A 220 1.01 6.40 14.58
C ILE A 220 0.40 7.70 15.08
N SER A 221 -0.85 7.94 14.67
CA SER A 221 -1.66 9.09 15.04
C SER A 221 -2.38 8.88 16.37
N SER A 222 -2.65 9.96 17.08
CA SER A 222 -3.23 9.97 18.42
C SER A 222 -2.47 9.09 19.42
N ALA A 223 -1.13 9.07 19.31
CA ALA A 223 -0.27 8.27 20.16
C ALA A 223 0.84 9.10 20.81
N LYS A 224 1.27 8.66 21.99
CA LYS A 224 2.42 9.19 22.72
C LYS A 224 3.43 8.08 22.95
N LEU A 225 4.71 8.42 22.86
CA LEU A 225 5.78 7.50 23.21
C LEU A 225 5.91 7.48 24.74
N ALA A 226 5.93 6.31 25.37
CA ALA A 226 6.25 6.24 26.80
C ALA A 226 7.68 6.75 27.04
N SER A 227 7.93 7.38 28.20
CA SER A 227 9.27 7.87 28.54
C SER A 227 10.32 6.74 28.65
N ASN A 228 9.86 5.49 28.81
CA ASN A 228 10.69 4.32 29.09
C ASN A 228 10.54 3.22 28.02
N VAL A 229 10.21 3.56 26.77
CA VAL A 229 10.06 2.55 25.72
C VAL A 229 11.38 1.80 25.53
N LYS A 230 11.39 0.53 25.93
CA LYS A 230 12.49 -0.38 25.61
C LYS A 230 12.35 -0.78 24.15
N GLY A 231 13.32 -0.38 23.34
CA GLY A 231 13.46 -0.87 21.98
C GLY A 231 14.05 -2.29 21.96
N PRO A 232 13.78 -3.09 20.91
CA PRO A 232 14.43 -4.39 20.77
C PRO A 232 15.92 -4.21 20.51
N GLN A 233 16.74 -5.15 20.98
CA GLN A 233 18.16 -5.16 20.68
C GLN A 233 18.40 -5.82 19.32
N PHE A 234 19.07 -5.09 18.43
CA PHE A 234 19.46 -5.58 17.12
C PHE A 234 20.93 -6.03 17.15
N ASN A 235 21.21 -7.18 16.54
CA ASN A 235 22.56 -7.67 16.31
C ASN A 235 22.78 -7.85 14.79
N SER A 236 23.99 -8.22 14.37
CA SER A 236 24.34 -8.40 12.94
C SER A 236 23.50 -9.46 12.20
N SER A 237 22.80 -10.34 12.93
CA SER A 237 21.90 -11.35 12.37
C SER A 237 20.42 -10.91 12.37
N SER A 238 20.12 -9.70 12.84
CA SER A 238 18.76 -9.18 12.89
C SER A 238 18.30 -8.72 11.50
N PRO A 239 17.05 -9.03 11.10
CA PRO A 239 16.48 -8.55 9.84
C PRO A 239 16.14 -7.05 9.85
N ILE A 240 16.27 -6.37 10.99
CA ILE A 240 16.18 -4.91 11.09
C ILE A 240 17.57 -4.38 11.42
N ARG A 241 18.07 -3.46 10.58
CA ARG A 241 19.36 -2.79 10.74
C ARG A 241 19.29 -1.63 11.72
N SER A 242 18.18 -0.90 11.70
CA SER A 242 17.95 0.25 12.58
C SER A 242 16.47 0.43 12.82
N LEU A 243 16.09 0.67 14.06
CA LEU A 243 14.75 1.12 14.44
C LEU A 243 14.88 2.46 15.16
N ARG A 244 14.26 3.50 14.63
CA ARG A 244 14.22 4.82 15.28
C ARG A 244 12.80 5.17 15.63
N LEU A 245 12.58 5.49 16.89
CA LEU A 245 11.32 5.99 17.40
C LEU A 245 11.47 7.49 17.61
N ARG A 246 10.60 8.26 16.97
CA ARG A 246 10.56 9.72 17.10
C ARG A 246 9.14 10.12 17.42
N GLN A 247 8.96 10.98 18.41
CA GLN A 247 7.71 11.71 18.55
C GLN A 247 7.78 12.94 17.66
N GLU A 248 6.92 12.99 16.63
CA GLU A 248 6.86 14.12 15.69
C GLU A 248 6.10 15.28 16.34
N ASP A 249 4.99 14.97 17.02
CA ASP A 249 4.14 15.94 17.71
C ASP A 249 3.57 15.36 19.01
N ALA A 250 2.88 16.19 19.78
CA ALA A 250 2.22 15.80 21.03
C ALA A 250 1.28 14.58 20.91
N ASN A 251 0.80 14.28 19.70
CA ASN A 251 -0.13 13.20 19.40
C ASN A 251 0.34 12.28 18.25
N THR A 252 1.58 12.43 17.75
CA THR A 252 2.06 11.67 16.59
C THR A 252 3.41 11.04 16.89
N VAL A 253 3.49 9.71 16.77
CA VAL A 253 4.76 8.97 16.86
C VAL A 253 5.12 8.38 15.51
N VAL A 254 6.33 8.61 15.06
CA VAL A 254 6.89 8.05 13.84
C VAL A 254 7.94 7.02 14.19
N ILE A 255 7.77 5.84 13.62
CA ILE A 255 8.68 4.71 13.73
C ILE A 255 9.33 4.53 12.36
N LEU A 256 10.65 4.72 12.29
CA LEU A 256 11.45 4.48 11.09
C LEU A 256 12.16 3.14 11.25
N ILE A 257 11.78 2.17 10.43
CA ILE A 257 12.33 0.81 10.42
C ILE A 257 13.20 0.68 9.19
N GLN A 258 14.50 0.53 9.37
CA GLN A 258 15.43 0.25 8.29
C GLN A 258 15.68 -1.27 8.22
N PRO A 259 15.14 -1.97 7.20
CA PRO A 259 15.36 -3.40 7.03
C PRO A 259 16.82 -3.71 6.65
N ALA A 260 17.26 -4.92 6.98
CA ALA A 260 18.48 -5.48 6.41
C ALA A 260 18.29 -5.85 4.92
N ALA A 261 19.40 -5.97 4.19
CA ALA A 261 19.36 -6.29 2.77
C ALA A 261 18.67 -7.64 2.51
N GLY A 262 17.68 -7.65 1.61
CA GLY A 262 16.89 -8.86 1.31
C GLY A 262 15.80 -9.18 2.33
N ILE A 263 15.45 -8.26 3.22
CA ILE A 263 14.28 -8.40 4.09
C ILE A 263 13.10 -7.65 3.48
N ARG A 264 11.94 -8.31 3.44
CA ARG A 264 10.66 -7.73 3.05
C ARG A 264 9.83 -7.50 4.31
N ILE A 265 9.31 -6.29 4.45
CA ILE A 265 8.37 -5.93 5.53
C ILE A 265 6.96 -6.11 4.98
N ALA A 266 6.15 -6.95 5.62
CA ALA A 266 4.75 -7.12 5.26
C ALA A 266 3.88 -6.01 5.86
N GLU A 267 2.64 -5.93 5.39
CA GLU A 267 1.67 -4.99 5.95
C GLU A 267 1.48 -5.23 7.45
N PRO A 268 1.45 -4.18 8.29
CA PRO A 268 1.21 -4.33 9.71
C PRO A 268 -0.16 -4.94 9.99
N ASN A 269 -0.20 -5.94 10.86
CA ASN A 269 -1.42 -6.55 11.34
C ASN A 269 -1.78 -6.01 12.73
N LEU A 270 -2.94 -5.37 12.88
CA LEU A 270 -3.40 -4.83 14.15
C LEU A 270 -4.24 -5.86 14.90
N LEU A 271 -3.66 -6.42 15.97
CA LEU A 271 -4.27 -7.37 16.87
C LEU A 271 -4.75 -6.64 18.14
N GLY A 272 -5.87 -5.93 18.01
CA GLY A 272 -6.50 -5.15 19.09
C GLY A 272 -5.69 -3.92 19.49
N GLN A 273 -4.73 -4.10 20.39
CA GLN A 273 -3.84 -3.07 20.94
C GLN A 273 -2.36 -3.32 20.63
N THR A 274 -2.07 -4.42 19.91
CA THR A 274 -0.73 -4.78 19.46
C THR A 274 -0.65 -4.70 17.95
N LEU A 275 0.33 -3.99 17.42
CA LEU A 275 0.60 -3.91 15.99
C LEU A 275 1.77 -4.84 15.66
N ALA A 276 1.52 -5.84 14.82
CA ALA A 276 2.51 -6.85 14.44
C ALA A 276 2.97 -6.65 12.99
N LEU A 277 4.26 -6.39 12.78
CA LEU A 277 4.89 -6.30 11.46
C LEU A 277 5.70 -7.57 11.20
N GLN A 278 5.42 -8.24 10.08
CA GLN A 278 6.21 -9.41 9.67
C GLN A 278 7.43 -8.99 8.84
N LEU A 279 8.55 -9.66 9.08
CA LEU A 279 9.84 -9.45 8.46
C LEU A 279 10.25 -10.77 7.79
N GLN A 280 10.10 -10.81 6.47
CA GLN A 280 10.33 -12.01 5.68
C GLN A 280 11.67 -11.91 4.96
N SER A 281 12.55 -12.87 5.19
CA SER A 281 13.76 -13.03 4.37
C SER A 281 13.35 -13.36 2.94
N SER A 282 13.90 -12.65 1.95
CA SER A 282 13.67 -12.92 0.53
C SER A 282 14.41 -14.17 0.02
N ARG A 283 14.83 -15.07 0.93
CA ARG A 283 15.55 -16.31 0.63
C ARG A 283 14.71 -17.48 1.13
N SER A 284 14.55 -18.46 0.23
CA SER A 284 13.81 -19.72 0.37
C SER A 284 12.34 -19.69 -0.07
N ALA A 285 12.12 -19.48 -1.37
CA ALA A 285 11.38 -20.51 -2.08
C ALA A 285 12.40 -21.57 -2.49
N VAL A 286 12.63 -22.58 -1.64
CA VAL A 286 12.97 -23.89 -2.19
C VAL A 286 11.71 -24.27 -2.96
N ALA A 287 11.77 -24.23 -4.29
CA ALA A 287 10.73 -24.82 -5.10
C ALA A 287 10.50 -26.23 -4.54
N PRO A 288 9.26 -26.64 -4.20
CA PRO A 288 9.04 -28.05 -3.97
C PRO A 288 9.50 -28.73 -5.27
N THR A 289 10.59 -29.50 -5.18
CA THR A 289 10.91 -30.47 -6.21
C THR A 289 9.71 -31.40 -6.22
N ALA A 290 8.77 -31.16 -7.13
CA ALA A 290 7.76 -32.14 -7.44
C ALA A 290 8.53 -33.44 -7.74
N PRO A 291 8.13 -34.60 -7.19
CA PRO A 291 8.59 -35.85 -7.77
C PRO A 291 8.23 -35.77 -9.26
N ILE A 292 9.24 -35.87 -10.13
CA ILE A 292 9.04 -35.93 -11.57
C ILE A 292 8.22 -37.19 -11.81
N ALA A 293 6.91 -37.05 -11.98
CA ALA A 293 6.10 -38.06 -12.62
C ALA A 293 6.44 -38.00 -14.10
N THR A 294 7.29 -38.91 -14.55
CA THR A 294 7.66 -39.07 -15.95
C THR A 294 6.39 -39.37 -16.75
N ILE A 295 6.01 -38.47 -17.66
CA ILE A 295 5.02 -38.78 -18.69
C ILE A 295 5.72 -39.68 -19.72
N PRO A 296 5.21 -40.88 -20.05
CA PRO A 296 5.78 -41.66 -21.13
C PRO A 296 5.53 -40.92 -22.45
N VAL A 297 6.59 -40.42 -23.07
CA VAL A 297 6.55 -39.92 -24.44
C VAL A 297 6.66 -41.13 -25.38
N PRO A 298 5.70 -41.38 -26.29
CA PRO A 298 5.87 -42.38 -27.33
C PRO A 298 7.09 -42.01 -28.19
N ALA A 299 8.00 -42.96 -28.40
CA ALA A 299 9.17 -42.74 -29.23
C ALA A 299 8.74 -42.39 -30.67
N ALA A 300 9.22 -41.26 -31.19
CA ALA A 300 9.08 -40.94 -32.60
C ALA A 300 9.81 -41.99 -33.46
N PRO A 301 9.26 -42.42 -34.61
CA PRO A 301 9.96 -43.30 -35.53
C PRO A 301 11.29 -42.67 -35.95
N ARG A 302 12.41 -43.39 -35.76
CA ARG A 302 13.72 -42.94 -36.21
C ARG A 302 13.76 -42.91 -37.74
N PRO A 303 14.08 -41.78 -38.39
CA PRO A 303 14.47 -41.80 -39.79
C PRO A 303 15.81 -42.53 -39.92
N THR A 304 15.84 -43.61 -40.70
CA THR A 304 17.06 -44.33 -41.08
C THR A 304 17.78 -43.52 -42.15
N TYR A 305 18.79 -42.75 -41.76
CA TYR A 305 19.75 -42.21 -42.71
C TYR A 305 20.88 -43.23 -42.94
N PRO A 306 21.29 -43.50 -44.18
CA PRO A 306 22.46 -44.33 -44.46
C PRO A 306 23.72 -43.67 -43.91
N VAL A 307 24.50 -44.42 -43.12
CA VAL A 307 25.80 -43.97 -42.61
C VAL A 307 26.85 -44.11 -43.72
N PRO A 308 27.57 -43.05 -44.10
CA PRO A 308 28.68 -43.17 -45.06
C PRO A 308 29.87 -43.92 -44.42
N PRO A 309 30.65 -44.70 -45.20
CA PRO A 309 31.74 -45.51 -44.66
C PRO A 309 32.85 -44.64 -44.07
N ARG A 310 33.31 -45.06 -42.88
CA ARG A 310 34.39 -44.44 -42.12
C ARG A 310 35.74 -44.63 -42.83
N PRO A 311 36.57 -43.59 -43.00
CA PRO A 311 37.95 -43.75 -43.48
C PRO A 311 38.80 -44.53 -42.47
N THR A 312 39.50 -45.56 -42.94
CA THR A 312 40.48 -46.33 -42.16
C THR A 312 41.74 -45.50 -41.93
N ALA A 313 42.10 -45.27 -40.67
CA ALA A 313 43.39 -44.70 -40.29
C ALA A 313 44.48 -45.79 -40.35
N PRO A 314 45.71 -45.49 -40.78
CA PRO A 314 46.81 -46.45 -40.83
C PRO A 314 47.35 -46.79 -39.44
N SER A 315 47.67 -48.07 -39.23
CA SER A 315 48.21 -48.62 -37.97
C SER A 315 49.61 -48.09 -37.64
N PRO A 316 49.94 -47.82 -36.36
CA PRO A 316 51.30 -47.48 -35.95
C PRO A 316 52.22 -48.72 -35.98
N ILE A 317 53.40 -48.54 -36.57
CA ILE A 317 54.51 -49.52 -36.58
C ILE A 317 55.14 -49.56 -35.18
N ASN A 318 55.21 -50.75 -34.59
CA ASN A 318 55.89 -51.01 -33.31
C ASN A 318 57.38 -51.31 -33.56
N PRO A 319 58.35 -50.62 -32.93
CA PRO A 319 59.75 -50.98 -33.02
C PRO A 319 60.08 -52.22 -32.18
N ARG A 320 60.83 -53.15 -32.78
CA ARG A 320 61.35 -54.36 -32.15
C ARG A 320 62.58 -54.04 -31.29
N VAL A 321 62.53 -54.33 -30.00
CA VAL A 321 63.71 -54.30 -29.12
C VAL A 321 64.41 -55.68 -29.19
N PRO A 322 65.74 -55.77 -29.35
CA PRO A 322 66.46 -57.04 -29.32
C PRO A 322 66.78 -57.46 -27.87
N ASN A 323 66.62 -58.75 -27.55
CA ASN A 323 67.12 -59.34 -26.30
C ASN A 323 68.58 -59.74 -26.48
N GLY A 324 69.42 -59.31 -25.53
CA GLY A 324 70.67 -59.98 -25.19
C GLY A 324 70.45 -61.12 -24.19
#